data_AF-A0A399Y091-F1
#
_entry.id   AF-A0A399Y091-F1
#
_cell.length_a   1.000
_cell.length_b   1.000
_cell.length_c   1.000
_cell.angle_alpha   90.00
_cell.angle_beta   90.00
_cell.angle_gamma   90.00
#
_symmetry.space_group_name_H-M   'P 1'
#
loop_
_entity.id
_entity.type
_entity.pdbx_description
1 polymer ?
#
loop_
_entity_poly.entity_id
_entity_poly.type
_entity_poly.pdbx_seq_one_letter_code
_entity_poly.pdbx_strand_id
1 'polypeptide(L)'
;MQLTRWLTQKAERSSANKLAEFAGLQTPVARLTAFGAITGVVLVVPYERLEAGPELSLWARLGVPAWSIGLTRAYSKLLSGNVRGAFEQNPLIFPVVAVVGAIAAADVRALATKYRDSRRRASSHAQALNSAGSNQPES
;
A
#
# COMPACT_ATOMS: atom_id res chain seq x y z
N MET A 1 -28.51 29.46 10.84
CA MET A 1 -27.24 29.61 10.09
C MET A 1 -26.00 29.06 10.81
N GLN A 2 -26.00 28.81 12.12
CA GLN A 2 -24.81 28.28 12.83
C GLN A 2 -24.62 26.75 12.69
N LEU A 3 -25.70 25.99 12.51
CA LEU A 3 -25.65 24.52 12.40
C LEU A 3 -24.88 24.04 11.16
N THR A 4 -25.03 24.75 10.04
CA THR A 4 -24.35 24.40 8.78
C THR A 4 -22.84 24.58 8.88
N ARG A 5 -22.35 25.64 9.55
CA ARG A 5 -20.91 25.85 9.79
C ARG A 5 -20.29 24.78 10.69
N TRP A 6 -21.02 24.29 11.68
CA TRP A 6 -20.54 23.21 12.55
C TRP A 6 -20.40 21.88 11.80
N LEU A 7 -21.34 21.56 10.90
CA LEU A 7 -21.28 20.33 10.10
C LEU A 7 -20.15 20.36 9.06
N THR A 8 -19.92 21.48 8.37
CA THR A 8 -18.79 21.61 7.44
C THR A 8 -17.45 21.54 8.16
N GLN A 9 -17.30 22.20 9.30
CA GLN A 9 -16.03 22.17 10.06
C GLN A 9 -15.69 20.77 10.58
N LYS A 10 -16.70 19.98 10.96
CA LYS A 10 -16.50 18.58 11.40
C LYS A 10 -16.14 17.66 10.22
N ALA A 11 -16.75 17.89 9.06
CA ALA A 11 -16.44 17.14 7.84
C ALA A 11 -15.02 17.43 7.30
N GLU A 12 -14.57 18.69 7.34
CA GLU A 12 -13.21 19.08 6.94
C GLU A 12 -12.15 18.43 7.82
N ARG A 13 -12.32 18.47 9.15
CA ARG A 13 -11.37 17.84 10.09
C ARG A 13 -11.31 16.32 9.92
N SER A 14 -12.44 15.67 9.66
CA SER A 14 -12.46 14.22 9.41
C SER A 14 -11.74 13.84 8.12
N SER A 15 -11.88 14.64 7.07
CA SER A 15 -11.25 14.40 5.77
C SER A 15 -9.74 14.67 5.81
N ALA A 16 -9.33 15.77 6.45
CA ALA A 16 -7.91 16.11 6.63
C ALA A 16 -7.16 15.03 7.43
N ASN A 17 -7.76 14.51 8.51
CA ASN A 17 -7.14 13.43 9.30
C ASN A 17 -6.99 12.14 8.49
N LYS A 18 -7.99 11.78 7.68
CA LYS A 18 -7.90 10.59 6.80
C LYS A 18 -6.82 10.74 5.72
N LEU A 19 -6.65 11.94 5.16
CA LEU A 19 -5.60 12.23 4.19
C LEU A 19 -4.21 12.19 4.83
N ALA A 20 -4.06 12.74 6.04
CA ALA A 20 -2.80 12.66 6.79
C ALA A 20 -2.47 11.21 7.18
N GLU A 21 -3.47 10.41 7.55
CA GLU A 21 -3.31 8.98 7.87
C GLU A 21 -2.95 8.15 6.62
N PHE A 22 -3.49 8.53 5.46
CA PHE A 22 -3.14 7.95 4.16
C PHE A 22 -1.71 8.33 3.74
N ALA A 23 -1.36 9.61 3.85
CA ALA A 23 -0.03 10.13 3.54
C ALA A 23 1.05 9.58 4.49
N GLY A 24 0.69 9.29 5.74
CA GLY A 24 1.56 8.65 6.72
C GLY A 24 1.74 7.14 6.52
N LEU A 25 1.14 6.54 5.48
CA LEU A 25 1.13 5.09 5.25
C LEU A 25 0.68 4.27 6.47
N GLN A 26 -0.16 4.86 7.33
CA GLN A 26 -0.59 4.21 8.57
C GLN A 26 -1.66 3.14 8.32
N THR A 27 -2.44 3.28 7.24
CA THR A 27 -3.47 2.32 6.87
C THR A 27 -2.94 1.20 5.94
N PRO A 28 -3.43 -0.05 6.08
CA PRO A 28 -3.08 -1.16 5.19
C PRO A 28 -3.35 -0.86 3.71
N VAL A 29 -4.45 -0.16 3.42
CA VAL A 29 -4.82 0.22 2.04
C VAL A 29 -3.82 1.23 1.47
N ALA A 30 -3.42 2.24 2.25
CA ALA A 30 -2.42 3.21 1.82
C ALA A 30 -1.07 2.54 1.52
N ARG A 31 -0.62 1.62 2.39
CA ARG A 31 0.63 0.87 2.17
C ARG A 31 0.60 0.04 0.91
N LEU A 32 -0.46 -0.74 0.70
CA LEU A 32 -0.61 -1.55 -0.51
C LEU A 32 -0.72 -0.70 -1.77
N THR A 33 -1.42 0.43 -1.70
CA THR A 33 -1.55 1.37 -2.83
C THR A 33 -0.21 2.00 -3.16
N ALA A 34 0.54 2.47 -2.16
CA ALA A 34 1.86 3.06 -2.35
C ALA A 34 2.85 2.03 -2.89
N PHE A 35 2.87 0.82 -2.33
CA PHE A 35 3.71 -0.27 -2.81
C PHE A 35 3.37 -0.62 -4.26
N GLY A 36 2.09 -0.83 -4.58
CA GLY A 36 1.63 -1.11 -5.93
C GLY A 36 1.97 0.00 -6.93
N ALA A 37 1.85 1.27 -6.52
CA ALA A 37 2.23 2.41 -7.35
C ALA A 37 3.75 2.44 -7.61
N ILE A 38 4.58 2.25 -6.58
CA ILE A 38 6.04 2.20 -6.72
C ILE A 38 6.44 1.03 -7.62
N THR A 39 5.92 -0.18 -7.39
CA THR A 39 6.18 -1.35 -8.23
C THR A 39 5.73 -1.10 -9.67
N GLY A 40 4.55 -0.50 -9.87
CA GLY A 40 4.04 -0.14 -11.19
C GLY A 40 4.96 0.84 -11.93
N VAL A 41 5.42 1.89 -11.25
CA VAL A 41 6.41 2.83 -11.82
C VAL A 41 7.70 2.10 -12.20
N VAL A 42 8.23 1.23 -11.33
CA VAL A 42 9.46 0.47 -11.60
C VAL A 42 9.30 -0.50 -12.78
N LEU A 43 8.10 -1.06 -12.98
CA LEU A 43 7.81 -1.93 -14.12
C LEU A 43 7.68 -1.16 -15.44
N VAL A 44 7.14 0.06 -15.40
CA VAL A 44 6.94 0.89 -16.60
C VAL A 44 8.22 1.61 -17.01
N VAL A 45 9.08 1.97 -16.06
CA VAL A 45 10.33 2.66 -16.34
C VAL A 45 11.38 1.63 -16.82
N PRO A 46 11.84 1.71 -18.08
CA PRO A 46 12.82 0.78 -18.61
C PRO A 46 14.14 0.89 -17.84
N TYR A 47 14.76 -0.26 -17.59
CA TYR A 47 15.98 -0.39 -16.79
C TYR A 47 17.13 0.47 -17.34
N GLU A 48 17.23 0.61 -18.66
CA GLU A 48 18.24 1.41 -19.35
C GLU A 48 18.18 2.89 -18.93
N ARG A 49 16.98 3.42 -18.63
CA ARG A 49 16.81 4.79 -18.12
C ARG A 49 17.20 4.92 -16.65
N LEU A 50 17.11 3.84 -15.87
CA LEU A 50 17.57 3.80 -14.49
C LEU A 50 19.10 3.69 -14.41
N GLU A 51 19.75 3.07 -15.40
CA GLU A 51 21.21 3.06 -15.53
C GLU A 51 21.79 4.38 -16.01
N ALA A 52 21.16 5.03 -17.00
CA ALA A 52 21.60 6.30 -17.55
C ALA A 52 21.40 7.51 -16.61
N GLY A 53 20.78 7.30 -15.44
CA GLY A 53 20.62 8.34 -14.43
C GLY A 53 21.96 8.78 -13.85
N PRO A 54 22.15 10.08 -13.54
CA PRO A 54 23.36 10.56 -12.89
C PRO A 54 23.62 9.76 -11.61
N GLU A 55 24.89 9.52 -11.27
CA GLU A 55 25.25 9.03 -9.93
C GLU A 55 24.75 10.04 -8.89
N LEU A 56 23.55 9.78 -8.37
CA LEU A 56 22.79 10.64 -7.46
C LEU A 56 23.36 10.64 -6.04
N SER A 57 24.52 10.02 -5.83
CA SER A 57 25.15 9.93 -4.53
C SER A 57 26.33 10.87 -4.43
N LEU A 58 26.16 11.90 -3.59
CA LEU A 58 27.28 12.68 -3.10
C LEU A 58 28.35 11.81 -2.40
N TRP A 59 27.93 10.74 -1.72
CA TRP A 59 28.84 9.83 -1.02
C TRP A 59 29.70 8.99 -1.97
N ALA A 60 29.14 8.58 -3.11
CA ALA A 60 29.90 7.89 -4.16
C ALA A 60 30.97 8.80 -4.75
N ARG A 61 30.66 10.09 -4.91
CA ARG A 61 31.64 11.12 -5.32
C ARG A 61 32.75 11.35 -4.28
N LEU A 62 32.50 11.01 -3.02
CA LEU A 62 33.47 11.08 -1.93
C LEU A 62 34.19 9.74 -1.68
N GLY A 63 34.01 8.73 -2.55
CA GLY A 63 34.64 7.42 -2.43
C GLY A 63 34.07 6.54 -1.31
N VAL A 64 32.95 6.94 -0.71
CA VAL A 64 32.28 6.14 0.32
C VAL A 64 31.29 5.18 -0.35
N PRO A 65 31.40 3.86 -0.12
CA PRO A 65 30.44 2.90 -0.67
C PRO A 65 29.07 3.18 -0.08
N ALA A 66 28.14 3.59 -0.94
CA ALA A 66 26.78 3.93 -0.55
C ALA A 66 25.86 2.78 -0.94
N TRP A 67 25.73 1.85 0.02
CA TRP A 67 24.98 0.60 -0.06
C TRP A 67 23.48 0.78 -0.32
N SER A 68 22.93 1.98 -0.15
CA SER A 68 21.54 2.30 -0.48
C SER A 68 21.34 2.65 -1.96
N ILE A 69 22.41 2.92 -2.70
CA ILE A 69 22.34 3.21 -4.14
C ILE A 69 22.03 1.92 -4.89
N GLY A 70 21.17 2.03 -5.89
CA GLY A 70 20.91 0.92 -6.79
C GLY A 70 19.90 -0.09 -6.25
N LEU A 71 19.28 0.14 -5.09
CA LEU A 71 18.14 -0.67 -4.63
C LEU A 71 17.00 -0.68 -5.66
N THR A 72 16.64 0.48 -6.22
CA THR A 72 15.61 0.56 -7.28
C THR A 72 16.03 -0.19 -8.55
N ARG A 73 17.33 -0.14 -8.91
CA ARG A 73 17.89 -0.88 -10.07
C ARG A 73 17.90 -2.38 -9.83
N ALA A 74 18.34 -2.82 -8.66
CA ALA A 74 18.31 -4.21 -8.23
C ALA A 74 16.87 -4.73 -8.17
N TYR A 75 15.94 -3.91 -7.68
CA TYR A 75 14.52 -4.22 -7.66
C TYR A 75 13.96 -4.40 -9.07
N SER A 76 14.28 -3.49 -9.99
CA SER A 76 13.90 -3.61 -11.41
C SER A 76 14.44 -4.91 -12.02
N LYS A 77 15.73 -5.24 -11.82
CA LYS A 77 16.30 -6.53 -12.28
C LYS A 77 15.57 -7.74 -11.69
N LEU A 78 15.22 -7.67 -10.40
CA LEU A 78 14.50 -8.74 -9.70
C LEU A 78 13.08 -8.92 -10.26
N LEU A 79 12.38 -7.82 -10.58
CA LEU A 79 11.07 -7.84 -11.23
C LEU A 79 11.14 -8.35 -12.68
N SER A 80 12.24 -8.10 -13.40
CA SER A 80 12.50 -8.64 -14.74
C SER A 80 12.98 -10.09 -14.74
N GLY A 81 13.04 -10.75 -13.57
CA GLY A 81 13.48 -12.15 -13.43
C GLY A 81 15.00 -12.36 -13.42
N ASN A 82 15.81 -11.30 -13.51
CA ASN A 82 17.27 -11.38 -13.44
C ASN A 82 17.76 -11.35 -11.98
N VAL A 83 17.54 -12.45 -11.27
CA VAL A 83 17.87 -12.60 -9.84
C VAL A 83 19.37 -12.44 -9.58
N ARG A 84 20.21 -13.06 -10.43
CA ARG A 84 21.67 -12.98 -10.32
C ARG A 84 22.16 -11.54 -10.49
N GLY A 85 21.68 -10.86 -11.52
CA GLY A 85 22.03 -9.46 -11.77
C GLY A 85 21.52 -8.51 -10.67
N ALA A 86 20.41 -8.84 -9.99
CA ALA A 86 19.94 -8.09 -8.83
C ALA A 86 20.86 -8.26 -7.62
N PHE A 87 21.36 -9.48 -7.37
CA PHE A 87 22.33 -9.75 -6.30
C PHE A 87 23.66 -9.05 -6.52
N GLU A 88 24.19 -9.13 -7.75
CA GLU A 88 25.41 -8.42 -8.14
C GLU A 88 25.25 -6.90 -8.07
N GLN A 89 24.04 -6.38 -8.34
CA GLN A 89 23.75 -4.96 -8.25
C GLN A 89 23.67 -4.45 -6.80
N ASN A 90 22.87 -5.12 -5.96
CA ASN A 90 22.73 -4.77 -4.56
C ASN A 90 22.12 -5.94 -3.76
N PRO A 91 22.90 -6.71 -2.98
CA PRO A 91 22.39 -7.85 -2.23
C PRO A 91 21.40 -7.46 -1.12
N LEU A 92 21.37 -6.20 -0.69
CA LEU A 92 20.38 -5.72 0.28
C LEU A 92 18.96 -5.72 -0.28
N ILE A 93 18.78 -5.86 -1.60
CA ILE A 93 17.43 -5.93 -2.16
C ILE A 93 16.64 -7.13 -1.64
N PHE A 94 17.30 -8.26 -1.35
CA PHE A 94 16.62 -9.47 -0.89
C PHE A 94 15.98 -9.32 0.49
N PRO A 95 16.71 -8.89 1.54
CA PRO A 95 16.08 -8.65 2.84
C PRO A 95 15.05 -7.52 2.77
N VAL A 96 15.28 -6.46 1.97
CA VAL A 96 14.30 -5.39 1.78
C VAL A 96 13.01 -5.92 1.17
N VAL A 97 13.08 -6.66 0.07
CA VAL A 97 11.90 -7.26 -0.58
C VAL A 97 11.22 -8.28 0.34
N ALA A 98 11.98 -9.04 1.12
CA ALA A 98 11.42 -9.98 2.09
C ALA A 98 10.60 -9.26 3.18
N VAL A 99 11.15 -8.20 3.78
CA VAL A 99 10.46 -7.41 4.82
C VAL A 99 9.23 -6.70 4.24
N VAL A 100 9.38 -6.01 3.11
CA VAL A 100 8.27 -5.31 2.46
C VAL A 100 7.19 -6.29 2.01
N GLY A 101 7.58 -7.45 1.47
CA GLY A 101 6.67 -8.52 1.09
C GLY A 101 5.90 -9.10 2.28
N ALA A 102 6.57 -9.28 3.43
CA ALA A 102 5.91 -9.73 4.65
C ALA A 102 4.87 -8.72 5.16
N ILE A 103 5.19 -7.42 5.14
CA ILE A 103 4.25 -6.35 5.51
C ILE A 103 3.05 -6.33 4.56
N ALA A 104 3.29 -6.37 3.24
CA ALA A 104 2.23 -6.39 2.25
C ALA A 104 1.32 -7.62 2.41
N ALA A 105 1.90 -8.80 2.65
CA ALA A 105 1.13 -10.02 2.90
C ALA A 105 0.27 -9.92 4.17
N ALA A 106 0.80 -9.33 5.24
CA ALA A 106 0.04 -9.07 6.47
C ALA A 106 -1.13 -8.10 6.22
N ASP A 107 -0.89 -7.03 5.47
CA ASP A 107 -1.92 -6.04 5.10
C ASP A 107 -3.04 -6.65 4.26
N VAL A 108 -2.69 -7.48 3.25
CA VAL A 108 -3.67 -8.21 2.45
C VAL A 108 -4.50 -9.15 3.31
N ARG A 109 -3.87 -9.90 4.23
CA ARG A 109 -4.59 -10.78 5.16
C ARG A 109 -5.55 -10.00 6.05
N ALA A 110 -5.12 -8.87 6.61
CA ALA A 110 -5.95 -8.02 7.47
C ALA A 110 -7.16 -7.43 6.72
N LEU A 111 -6.99 -7.05 5.44
CA LEU A 111 -8.10 -6.58 4.61
C LEU A 111 -9.04 -7.72 4.22
N ALA A 112 -8.51 -8.90 3.91
CA ALA A 112 -9.31 -10.07 3.54
C ALA A 112 -10.21 -10.53 4.70
N THR A 113 -9.70 -10.56 5.94
CA THR A 113 -10.51 -10.91 7.12
C THR A 113 -11.60 -9.87 7.36
N LYS A 114 -11.27 -8.59 7.33
CA LYS A 114 -12.23 -7.49 7.48
C LYS A 114 -13.38 -7.58 6.47
N TYR A 115 -13.07 -7.85 5.20
CA TYR A 115 -14.09 -7.97 4.16
C TYR A 115 -15.01 -9.19 4.36
N ARG A 116 -14.44 -10.33 4.78
CA ARG A 116 -15.22 -11.54 5.09
C ARG A 116 -16.20 -11.30 6.24
N ASP A 117 -15.77 -10.60 7.29
CA ASP A 117 -16.61 -10.30 8.44
C ASP A 117 -17.74 -9.32 8.10
N SER A 118 -17.46 -8.27 7.32
CA SER A 118 -18.49 -7.36 6.83
C SER A 118 -19.56 -8.07 6.01
N ARG A 119 -19.16 -9.02 5.15
CA ARG A 119 -20.11 -9.81 4.34
C ARG A 119 -20.98 -10.74 5.19
N ARG A 120 -20.41 -11.35 6.24
CA ARG A 120 -21.17 -12.18 7.19
C ARG A 120 -22.23 -11.36 7.92
N ARG A 121 -21.87 -10.20 8.46
CA ARG A 121 -22.80 -9.31 9.17
C ARG A 121 -23.96 -8.84 8.28
N ALA A 122 -23.66 -8.47 7.03
CA ALA A 122 -24.69 -8.08 6.07
C ALA A 122 -25.68 -9.24 5.79
N SER A 123 -25.17 -10.46 5.67
CA SER A 123 -26.00 -11.66 5.44
C SER A 123 -26.89 -11.98 6.65
N SER A 124 -26.33 -11.90 7.88
CA SER A 124 -27.09 -12.12 9.12
C SER A 124 -28.18 -11.05 9.32
N HIS A 125 -27.89 -9.79 9.00
CA HIS A 125 -28.87 -8.72 9.08
C HIS A 125 -30.02 -8.93 8.07
N ALA A 126 -29.72 -9.34 6.84
CA ALA A 126 -30.73 -9.63 5.83
C ALA A 126 -31.64 -10.79 6.24
N GLN A 127 -31.08 -11.85 6.84
CA GLN A 127 -31.86 -12.96 7.39
C GLN A 127 -32.78 -12.52 8.53
N ALA A 128 -32.29 -11.67 9.44
CA ALA A 128 -33.07 -11.16 10.56
C ALA A 128 -34.29 -10.33 10.08
N LEU A 129 -34.13 -9.50 9.05
CA LEU A 129 -35.22 -8.73 8.47
C LEU A 129 -36.29 -9.62 7.81
N ASN A 130 -35.87 -10.66 7.08
CA ASN A 130 -36.81 -11.61 6.47
C ASN A 130 -37.61 -12.37 7.52
N SER A 131 -36.98 -12.79 8.62
CA SER A 131 -37.70 -13.45 9.73
C SER A 131 -38.63 -12.52 10.51
N ALA A 132 -38.34 -11.22 10.55
CA ALA A 132 -39.22 -10.24 11.19
C ALA A 132 -40.46 -9.95 10.32
N GLY A 133 -40.31 -9.93 9.00
CA GLY A 133 -41.42 -9.70 8.06
C GLY A 133 -42.41 -10.86 7.99
N SER A 134 -41.97 -12.10 8.17
CA SER A 134 -42.85 -13.29 8.12
C SER A 134 -43.77 -13.46 9.34
N ASN A 135 -43.56 -12.70 10.41
CA ASN A 135 -44.32 -12.79 11.66
C ASN A 135 -45.39 -11.70 11.80
N GLN A 136 -45.70 -10.93 10.75
CA GLN A 136 -46.85 -10.03 10.81
C GLN A 136 -48.16 -10.82 10.62
N PRO A 137 -49.08 -10.83 11.59
CA PRO A 137 -50.36 -11.52 11.47
C PRO A 137 -51.21 -10.86 10.36
N GLU A 138 -51.75 -11.66 9.44
CA GLU A 138 -52.73 -11.17 8.46
C GLU A 138 -53.98 -10.70 9.23
N SER A 139 -54.23 -9.40 9.19
CA SER A 139 -55.37 -8.73 9.82
C SER A 139 -56.55 -8.62 8.87
#